data_AF-A0A1H6VE99-F1
#
_entry.id   AF-A0A1H6VE99-F1
#
_cell.length_a   1.000
_cell.length_b   1.000
_cell.length_c   1.000
_cell.angle_alpha   90.00
_cell.angle_beta   90.00
_cell.angle_gamma   90.00
#
_symmetry.space_group_name_H-M   'P 1'
#
loop_
_entity.id
_entity.type
_entity.pdbx_description
1 polymer ?
#
loop_
_entity_poly.entity_id
_entity_poly.type
_entity_poly.pdbx_seq_one_letter_code
_entity_poly.pdbx_strand_id
1 'polypeptide(L)'
;MKRVKGVRSTLSFVFIFTLVLSLMPMWMLTVRAATATTYSFGYAYDAQRKPDYPTKGQTCVASGFTGPLDANKNHMNETAGEWTLTSKGAYKDNKNVSTGIAGVISSVQNSYNLSSADEIPVYELKVGTTHVSYGVLCAITSDGKTALFIGDTWSGGAGYVLSATALQDKYEFTVSLDIVDQVAEPSSTKIELSAGQCPTAIVDLTYTGELQALVKAPAADLPDGAEAIVYALGESNQNVPTDGWSEEIPKAKDAGTYYVWYKAIATDSEYDSEPACITVTISGDETESTEEPTEDKVSYDQVPVSGGVVKDITGIEEATAETNTYSVKIENSEELEKILGITEEEKAQGVNVWLEIKDASSTMAQTDKDIISKTAGNATVGLFIDATLFKKVGDSDPTKVTETKGVLKFSVTVPANLRKDGRVFGMVRVHNGEGSTVTGSYNATSGVFTGETSEFSAYALVYTDEAKTTTTATTTTSTTTTGTVSPKTGEEVPYMLWFVLIASAAGFAGVMVSYKRGK
;
A
#
# COMPACT_ATOMS: atom_id res chain seq x y z
N MET A 1 55.72 38.07 54.50
CA MET A 1 55.17 36.80 55.03
C MET A 1 53.64 36.85 54.98
N LYS A 2 53.01 35.81 54.39
CA LYS A 2 51.59 35.34 54.53
C LYS A 2 50.45 36.37 54.29
N ARG A 3 49.76 36.32 53.14
CA ARG A 3 48.55 35.51 52.78
C ARG A 3 47.25 35.92 53.50
N VAL A 4 46.30 36.51 52.75
CA VAL A 4 44.83 36.33 52.87
C VAL A 4 44.23 36.48 51.45
N LYS A 5 43.96 35.36 50.75
CA LYS A 5 42.64 34.79 50.38
C LYS A 5 41.70 35.72 49.59
N GLY A 6 41.74 35.59 48.27
CA GLY A 6 40.70 36.01 47.34
C GLY A 6 39.85 34.82 46.89
N VAL A 7 38.54 34.97 46.95
CA VAL A 7 37.50 34.03 46.50
C VAL A 7 37.54 33.91 44.98
N ARG A 8 37.55 32.68 44.44
CA ARG A 8 37.39 32.41 43.01
C ARG A 8 36.03 31.75 42.77
N SER A 9 35.22 32.43 41.96
CA SER A 9 33.98 31.94 41.36
C SER A 9 34.30 30.90 40.29
N THR A 10 33.74 29.71 40.40
CA THR A 10 33.82 28.62 39.42
C THR A 10 32.82 28.86 38.29
N LEU A 11 33.32 29.06 37.07
CA LEU A 11 32.55 29.10 35.84
C LEU A 11 32.64 27.71 35.19
N SER A 12 31.54 26.95 35.22
CA SER A 12 31.45 25.64 34.55
C SER A 12 31.27 25.83 33.04
N PHE A 13 32.26 25.40 32.27
CA PHE A 13 32.15 25.21 30.81
C PHE A 13 31.38 23.91 30.54
N VAL A 14 30.20 24.01 29.94
CA VAL A 14 29.48 22.87 29.36
C VAL A 14 29.85 22.82 27.87
N PHE A 15 30.54 21.74 27.49
CA PHE A 15 30.78 21.36 26.10
C PHE A 15 29.45 20.93 25.48
N ILE A 16 28.91 21.72 24.54
CA ILE A 16 27.81 21.29 23.68
C ILE A 16 28.43 20.57 22.48
N PHE A 17 28.24 19.26 22.42
CA PHE A 17 28.60 18.42 21.29
C PHE A 17 27.48 18.56 20.24
N THR A 18 27.70 19.40 19.23
CA THR A 18 26.76 19.54 18.11
C THR A 18 26.89 18.33 17.20
N LEU A 19 26.06 17.30 17.41
CA LEU A 19 25.90 16.21 16.46
C LEU A 19 25.07 16.74 15.29
N VAL A 20 25.74 17.21 14.24
CA VAL A 20 25.09 17.50 12.95
C VAL A 20 24.80 16.14 12.30
N LEU A 21 23.64 15.57 12.61
CA LEU A 21 23.12 14.44 11.86
C LEU A 21 22.61 14.99 10.53
N SER A 22 23.50 15.02 9.54
CA SER A 22 23.13 15.17 8.14
C SER A 22 22.24 13.99 7.78
N LEU A 23 20.93 14.21 7.83
CA LEU A 23 19.94 13.38 7.14
C LEU A 23 20.22 13.54 5.64
N MET A 24 21.10 12.70 5.12
CA MET A 24 21.08 12.38 3.70
C MET A 24 19.70 11.79 3.41
N PRO A 25 18.95 12.31 2.42
CA PRO A 25 17.75 11.62 1.98
C PRO A 25 18.17 10.23 1.52
N MET A 26 17.67 9.20 2.21
CA MET A 26 17.72 7.83 1.71
C MET A 26 16.81 7.83 0.50
N TRP A 27 17.39 8.03 -0.68
CA TRP A 27 16.69 7.84 -1.94
C TRP A 27 16.24 6.38 -1.93
N MET A 28 14.92 6.15 -1.84
CA MET A 28 14.37 4.88 -2.31
C MET A 28 14.85 4.76 -3.76
N LEU A 29 15.72 3.80 -4.00
CA LEU A 29 16.07 3.40 -5.34
C LEU A 29 14.80 2.79 -5.93
N THR A 30 14.02 3.59 -6.63
CA THR A 30 13.00 3.08 -7.55
C THR A 30 13.72 2.10 -8.45
N VAL A 31 13.37 0.82 -8.38
CA VAL A 31 13.75 -0.18 -9.36
C VAL A 31 13.21 0.33 -10.70
N ARG A 32 14.09 0.92 -11.51
CA ARG A 32 13.75 1.29 -12.88
C ARG A 32 13.73 -0.02 -13.66
N ALA A 33 12.66 -0.27 -14.40
CA ALA A 33 12.76 -1.08 -15.62
C ALA A 33 14.05 -0.68 -16.35
N ALA A 34 14.88 -1.66 -16.70
CA ALA A 34 16.28 -1.48 -17.10
C ALA A 34 16.47 -0.41 -18.20
N THR A 35 16.62 0.85 -17.79
CA THR A 35 17.19 1.88 -18.65
C THR A 35 18.63 1.48 -18.92
N ALA A 36 19.04 1.41 -20.20
CA ALA A 36 20.34 0.92 -20.66
C ALA A 36 21.50 1.39 -19.75
N THR A 37 21.89 0.53 -18.82
CA THR A 37 22.94 0.82 -17.84
C THR A 37 24.26 0.33 -18.44
N THR A 38 25.23 1.23 -18.51
CA THR A 38 26.60 0.93 -18.93
C THR A 38 27.54 1.15 -17.75
N TYR A 39 28.32 0.13 -17.40
CA TYR A 39 29.41 0.22 -16.45
C TYR A 39 30.75 0.31 -17.20
N SER A 40 31.70 1.06 -16.64
CA SER A 40 33.04 1.24 -17.22
C SER A 40 34.12 0.79 -16.24
N PHE A 41 35.11 0.08 -16.74
CA PHE A 41 36.21 -0.48 -15.96
C PHE A 41 37.54 -0.27 -16.69
N GLY A 42 38.63 -0.15 -15.93
CA GLY A 42 39.97 -0.04 -16.49
C GLY A 42 40.61 -1.40 -16.79
N TYR A 43 40.08 -2.47 -16.21
CA TYR A 43 40.65 -3.81 -16.29
C TYR A 43 39.56 -4.88 -16.34
N ALA A 44 39.84 -5.96 -17.07
CA ALA A 44 39.07 -7.20 -17.06
C ALA A 44 40.02 -8.40 -16.89
N TYR A 45 39.59 -9.40 -16.15
CA TYR A 45 40.36 -10.61 -15.91
C TYR A 45 39.46 -11.83 -16.05
N ASP A 46 39.94 -12.88 -16.72
CA ASP A 46 39.45 -14.22 -16.43
C ASP A 46 40.01 -14.63 -15.06
N ALA A 47 39.12 -15.12 -14.19
CA ALA A 47 39.43 -15.32 -12.79
C ALA A 47 38.68 -16.51 -12.20
N GLN A 48 39.38 -17.21 -11.30
CA GLN A 48 38.75 -18.10 -10.34
C GLN A 48 38.05 -17.26 -9.27
N ARG A 49 36.92 -17.73 -8.76
CA ARG A 49 36.13 -17.00 -7.77
C ARG A 49 35.55 -17.94 -6.72
N LYS A 50 35.41 -17.46 -5.49
CA LYS A 50 34.74 -18.20 -4.42
C LYS A 50 33.89 -17.25 -3.57
N PRO A 51 32.57 -17.52 -3.43
CA PRO A 51 31.80 -18.55 -4.12
C PRO A 51 31.65 -18.28 -5.63
N ASP A 52 31.22 -19.30 -6.39
CA ASP A 52 31.03 -19.20 -7.85
C ASP A 52 29.88 -18.26 -8.24
N TYR A 53 28.90 -18.13 -7.35
CA TYR A 53 27.71 -17.30 -7.48
C TYR A 53 27.45 -16.60 -6.14
N PRO A 54 28.18 -15.50 -5.83
CA PRO A 54 28.03 -14.81 -4.56
C PRO A 54 26.70 -14.06 -4.49
N THR A 55 26.11 -14.02 -3.30
CA THR A 55 24.88 -13.26 -3.02
C THR A 55 25.18 -11.95 -2.28
N LYS A 56 24.21 -11.04 -2.23
CA LYS A 56 24.30 -9.77 -1.52
C LYS A 56 24.79 -9.96 -0.08
N GLY A 57 25.74 -9.11 0.31
CA GLY A 57 26.37 -9.13 1.63
C GLY A 57 27.47 -10.17 1.80
N GLN A 58 27.64 -11.12 0.87
CA GLN A 58 28.74 -12.08 0.93
C GLN A 58 30.06 -11.45 0.46
N THR A 59 31.16 -11.95 1.03
CA THR A 59 32.50 -11.68 0.51
C THR A 59 32.82 -12.67 -0.60
N CYS A 60 33.17 -12.15 -1.78
CA CYS A 60 33.71 -12.92 -2.89
C CYS A 60 35.23 -12.77 -2.92
N VAL A 61 35.91 -13.90 -3.12
CA VAL A 61 37.36 -13.97 -3.30
C VAL A 61 37.65 -14.31 -4.76
N ALA A 62 38.30 -13.40 -5.48
CA ALA A 62 38.78 -13.65 -6.83
C ALA A 62 40.30 -13.85 -6.86
N SER A 63 40.78 -14.73 -7.73
CA SER A 63 42.21 -15.06 -7.86
C SER A 63 42.53 -15.66 -9.22
N GLY A 64 43.83 -15.87 -9.50
CA GLY A 64 44.27 -16.49 -10.75
C GLY A 64 44.03 -15.60 -11.96
N PHE A 65 44.18 -14.29 -11.78
CA PHE A 65 43.90 -13.27 -12.79
C PHE A 65 44.72 -13.48 -14.06
N THR A 66 44.03 -13.71 -15.18
CA THR A 66 44.61 -13.76 -16.53
C THR A 66 43.81 -12.86 -17.46
N GLY A 67 44.27 -12.62 -18.69
CA GLY A 67 43.48 -11.86 -19.64
C GLY A 67 42.16 -12.57 -19.98
N PRO A 68 41.07 -11.82 -20.21
CA PRO A 68 39.78 -12.39 -20.56
C PRO A 68 39.87 -13.15 -21.89
N LEU A 69 38.87 -13.98 -22.18
CA LEU A 69 38.88 -14.79 -23.39
C LEU A 69 38.40 -13.98 -24.59
N ASP A 70 39.06 -14.14 -25.72
CA ASP A 70 38.59 -13.65 -27.01
C ASP A 70 37.51 -14.56 -27.62
N ALA A 71 36.97 -14.17 -28.78
CA ALA A 71 35.96 -14.95 -29.51
C ALA A 71 36.44 -16.36 -29.93
N ASN A 72 37.75 -16.60 -29.97
CA ASN A 72 38.35 -17.90 -30.26
C ASN A 72 38.67 -18.70 -28.99
N LYS A 73 38.26 -18.21 -27.81
CA LYS A 73 38.50 -18.81 -26.50
C LYS A 73 39.97 -18.86 -26.10
N ASN A 74 40.78 -17.94 -26.60
CA ASN A 74 42.15 -17.74 -26.15
C ASN A 74 42.21 -16.58 -25.15
N HIS A 75 43.08 -16.70 -24.14
CA HIS A 75 43.33 -15.58 -23.24
C HIS A 75 43.98 -14.42 -23.99
N MET A 76 43.39 -13.25 -23.83
CA MET A 76 43.99 -12.00 -24.29
C MET A 76 45.28 -11.71 -23.51
N ASN A 77 46.26 -11.09 -24.16
CA ASN A 77 47.53 -10.75 -23.48
C ASN A 77 47.39 -9.52 -22.56
N GLU A 78 46.38 -8.68 -22.79
CA GLU A 78 46.16 -7.44 -22.07
C GLU A 78 44.91 -7.52 -21.20
N THR A 79 45.07 -7.15 -19.93
CA THR A 79 43.95 -7.02 -18.97
C THR A 79 43.48 -5.58 -18.85
N ALA A 80 44.36 -4.60 -19.09
CA ALA A 80 44.04 -3.18 -19.08
C ALA A 80 43.33 -2.77 -20.38
N GLY A 81 42.37 -1.85 -20.29
CA GLY A 81 41.67 -1.31 -21.45
C GLY A 81 40.43 -0.50 -21.09
N GLU A 82 39.77 0.03 -22.11
CA GLU A 82 38.48 0.71 -21.97
C GLU A 82 37.35 -0.31 -21.93
N TRP A 83 37.19 -1.00 -20.81
CA TRP A 83 36.21 -2.08 -20.67
C TRP A 83 34.83 -1.52 -20.35
N THR A 84 33.81 -1.98 -21.07
CA THR A 84 32.42 -1.59 -20.82
C THR A 84 31.51 -2.80 -20.73
N LEU A 85 30.57 -2.75 -19.79
CA LEU A 85 29.52 -3.73 -19.64
C LEU A 85 28.17 -3.04 -19.82
N THR A 86 27.49 -3.34 -20.92
CA THR A 86 26.26 -2.62 -21.34
C THR A 86 25.07 -3.55 -21.31
N SER A 87 24.01 -3.15 -20.61
CA SER A 87 22.75 -3.92 -20.58
C SER A 87 22.11 -3.99 -21.97
N LYS A 88 21.63 -5.18 -22.33
CA LYS A 88 20.86 -5.48 -23.55
C LYS A 88 19.37 -5.66 -23.27
N GLY A 89 18.96 -5.63 -22.00
CA GLY A 89 17.61 -5.92 -21.55
C GLY A 89 17.45 -7.37 -21.06
N ALA A 90 16.20 -7.78 -20.86
CA ALA A 90 15.84 -9.10 -20.35
C ALA A 90 16.18 -10.22 -21.35
N TYR A 91 16.43 -11.42 -20.84
CA TYR A 91 16.76 -12.59 -21.67
C TYR A 91 15.64 -12.95 -22.65
N LYS A 92 14.37 -12.77 -22.28
CA LYS A 92 13.23 -13.05 -23.16
C LYS A 92 13.33 -12.34 -24.52
N ASP A 93 13.84 -11.12 -24.52
CA ASP A 93 14.02 -10.28 -25.70
C ASP A 93 15.38 -10.52 -26.40
N ASN A 94 16.27 -11.23 -25.75
CA ASN A 94 17.67 -11.39 -26.14
C ASN A 94 18.11 -12.87 -26.27
N LYS A 95 17.18 -13.81 -26.45
CA LYS A 95 17.50 -15.26 -26.50
C LYS A 95 18.51 -15.65 -27.59
N ASN A 96 18.61 -14.84 -28.64
CA ASN A 96 19.40 -15.10 -29.84
C ASN A 96 20.63 -14.18 -29.99
N VAL A 97 21.04 -13.44 -28.95
CA VAL A 97 22.22 -12.56 -29.05
C VAL A 97 23.51 -13.35 -29.30
N SER A 98 23.56 -14.61 -28.87
CA SER A 98 24.64 -15.54 -29.17
C SER A 98 24.16 -16.99 -29.05
N THR A 99 24.98 -17.95 -29.49
CA THR A 99 24.70 -19.38 -29.32
C THR A 99 25.02 -19.90 -27.92
N GLY A 100 25.84 -19.17 -27.14
CA GLY A 100 26.29 -19.58 -25.81
C GLY A 100 25.43 -19.05 -24.65
N ILE A 101 24.69 -17.95 -24.87
CA ILE A 101 24.01 -17.22 -23.79
C ILE A 101 23.00 -18.09 -23.03
N ALA A 102 22.28 -18.98 -23.71
CA ALA A 102 21.30 -19.87 -23.07
C ALA A 102 21.91 -20.74 -21.97
N GLY A 103 23.17 -21.18 -22.14
CA GLY A 103 23.88 -21.99 -21.15
C GLY A 103 24.28 -21.18 -19.91
N VAL A 104 24.69 -19.92 -20.10
CA VAL A 104 24.99 -18.99 -19.00
C VAL A 104 23.73 -18.71 -18.20
N ILE A 105 22.64 -18.36 -18.89
CA ILE A 105 21.34 -18.05 -18.28
C ILE A 105 20.84 -19.24 -17.44
N SER A 106 20.89 -20.45 -18.00
CA SER A 106 20.50 -21.67 -17.28
C SER A 106 21.35 -21.89 -16.02
N SER A 107 22.65 -21.63 -16.09
CA SER A 107 23.56 -21.80 -14.95
C SER A 107 23.29 -20.79 -13.85
N VAL A 108 23.05 -19.53 -14.22
CA VAL A 108 22.68 -18.45 -13.28
C VAL A 108 21.33 -18.74 -12.64
N GLN A 109 20.31 -19.05 -13.44
CA GLN A 109 18.96 -19.36 -12.95
C GLN A 109 19.01 -20.44 -11.86
N ASN A 110 19.69 -21.55 -12.16
CA ASN A 110 19.80 -22.67 -11.23
C ASN A 110 20.60 -22.32 -9.97
N SER A 111 21.69 -21.56 -10.12
CA SER A 111 22.59 -21.24 -9.00
C SER A 111 21.98 -20.26 -8.00
N TYR A 112 21.14 -19.34 -8.48
CA TYR A 112 20.42 -18.39 -7.65
C TYR A 112 18.96 -18.78 -7.38
N ASN A 113 18.55 -19.98 -7.84
CA ASN A 113 17.22 -20.54 -7.63
C ASN A 113 16.09 -19.60 -8.12
N LEU A 114 16.29 -18.97 -9.27
CA LEU A 114 15.35 -18.03 -9.87
C LEU A 114 14.19 -18.79 -10.54
N SER A 115 12.96 -18.32 -10.30
CA SER A 115 11.73 -18.93 -10.82
C SER A 115 11.62 -18.85 -12.35
N SER A 116 12.19 -17.81 -12.95
CA SER A 116 12.17 -17.58 -14.40
C SER A 116 13.55 -17.18 -14.93
N ALA A 117 13.88 -17.67 -16.12
CA ALA A 117 15.05 -17.25 -16.89
C ALA A 117 14.78 -15.97 -17.70
N ASP A 118 13.52 -15.67 -18.01
CA ASP A 118 13.14 -14.68 -19.01
C ASP A 118 13.52 -13.25 -18.60
N GLU A 119 13.45 -12.95 -17.31
CA GLU A 119 13.78 -11.63 -16.76
C GLU A 119 15.26 -11.45 -16.40
N ILE A 120 16.10 -12.49 -16.60
CA ILE A 120 17.53 -12.39 -16.30
C ILE A 120 18.18 -11.38 -17.27
N PRO A 121 18.80 -10.28 -16.77
CA PRO A 121 19.37 -9.27 -17.63
C PRO A 121 20.59 -9.78 -18.39
N VAL A 122 20.60 -9.56 -19.70
CA VAL A 122 21.74 -9.87 -20.57
C VAL A 122 22.61 -8.63 -20.72
N TYR A 123 23.92 -8.81 -20.60
CA TYR A 123 24.92 -7.77 -20.79
C TYR A 123 25.88 -8.11 -21.92
N GLU A 124 26.39 -7.08 -22.58
CA GLU A 124 27.47 -7.16 -23.56
C GLU A 124 28.74 -6.57 -22.96
N LEU A 125 29.81 -7.37 -22.93
CA LEU A 125 31.17 -6.94 -22.56
C LEU A 125 31.94 -6.50 -23.80
N LYS A 126 32.54 -5.31 -23.74
CA LYS A 126 33.43 -4.79 -24.79
C LYS A 126 34.74 -4.27 -24.21
N VAL A 127 35.77 -4.25 -25.05
CA VAL A 127 36.97 -3.44 -24.88
C VAL A 127 37.05 -2.43 -26.02
N GLY A 128 37.01 -1.13 -25.68
CA GLY A 128 36.79 -0.07 -26.66
C GLY A 128 35.48 -0.32 -27.42
N THR A 129 35.59 -0.55 -28.74
CA THR A 129 34.44 -0.86 -29.61
C THR A 129 34.28 -2.35 -29.92
N THR A 130 35.20 -3.20 -29.47
CA THR A 130 35.26 -4.61 -29.83
C THR A 130 34.41 -5.45 -28.88
N HIS A 131 33.51 -6.26 -29.44
CA HIS A 131 32.74 -7.26 -28.69
C HIS A 131 33.65 -8.35 -28.12
N VAL A 132 33.45 -8.71 -26.86
CA VAL A 132 34.19 -9.78 -26.18
C VAL A 132 33.27 -10.94 -25.84
N SER A 133 32.16 -10.68 -25.15
CA SER A 133 31.17 -11.74 -24.84
C SER A 133 29.81 -11.16 -24.48
N TYR A 134 28.76 -11.97 -24.60
CA TYR A 134 27.50 -11.75 -23.89
C TYR A 134 27.50 -12.51 -22.56
N GLY A 135 26.65 -12.12 -21.62
CA GLY A 135 26.59 -12.81 -20.34
C GLY A 135 25.72 -12.11 -19.31
N VAL A 136 25.97 -12.44 -18.05
CA VAL A 136 25.18 -11.93 -16.91
C VAL A 136 26.09 -11.25 -15.89
N LEU A 137 25.72 -10.03 -15.49
CA LEU A 137 26.32 -9.34 -14.34
C LEU A 137 25.81 -9.99 -13.05
N CYS A 138 26.66 -10.74 -12.36
CA CYS A 138 26.24 -11.53 -11.20
C CYS A 138 26.40 -10.77 -9.88
N ALA A 139 27.40 -9.89 -9.78
CA ALA A 139 27.63 -9.10 -8.58
C ALA A 139 28.36 -7.79 -8.89
N ILE A 140 28.11 -6.76 -8.08
CA ILE A 140 28.84 -5.49 -8.13
C ILE A 140 29.04 -4.90 -6.71
N THR A 141 30.16 -4.21 -6.51
CA THR A 141 30.46 -3.47 -5.28
C THR A 141 29.64 -2.18 -5.18
N SER A 142 29.44 -1.67 -3.96
CA SER A 142 28.63 -0.47 -3.71
C SER A 142 29.13 0.78 -4.42
N ASP A 143 30.42 0.86 -4.70
CA ASP A 143 31.05 1.96 -5.44
C ASP A 143 31.02 1.78 -6.96
N GLY A 144 30.49 0.65 -7.45
CA GLY A 144 30.41 0.31 -8.86
C GLY A 144 31.76 0.00 -9.51
N LYS A 145 32.85 -0.09 -8.73
CA LYS A 145 34.21 -0.19 -9.28
C LYS A 145 34.68 -1.61 -9.52
N THR A 146 34.05 -2.61 -8.91
CA THR A 146 34.33 -4.02 -9.18
C THR A 146 33.03 -4.75 -9.49
N ALA A 147 33.05 -5.54 -10.56
CA ALA A 147 31.94 -6.38 -10.96
C ALA A 147 32.41 -7.81 -11.24
N LEU A 148 31.53 -8.77 -10.92
CA LEU A 148 31.63 -10.15 -11.35
C LEU A 148 30.64 -10.39 -12.50
N PHE A 149 31.17 -10.81 -13.63
CA PHE A 149 30.40 -11.04 -14.84
C PHE A 149 30.67 -12.47 -15.34
N ILE A 150 29.62 -13.21 -15.69
CA ILE A 150 29.75 -14.55 -16.25
C ILE A 150 29.44 -14.46 -17.74
N GLY A 151 30.47 -14.61 -18.58
CA GLY A 151 30.33 -14.53 -20.03
C GLY A 151 30.14 -15.88 -20.70
N ASP A 152 29.59 -15.86 -21.90
CA ASP A 152 29.17 -17.03 -22.69
C ASP A 152 30.29 -17.71 -23.50
N THR A 153 31.55 -17.36 -23.22
CA THR A 153 32.71 -17.90 -23.94
C THR A 153 32.95 -19.39 -23.67
N TRP A 154 32.46 -19.94 -22.54
CA TRP A 154 32.53 -21.35 -22.16
C TRP A 154 31.17 -21.99 -21.83
N SER A 155 31.10 -23.32 -21.86
CA SER A 155 29.92 -24.07 -21.40
C SER A 155 29.81 -23.94 -19.87
N GLY A 156 28.69 -23.40 -19.39
CA GLY A 156 28.53 -22.98 -17.98
C GLY A 156 29.02 -21.56 -17.67
N GLY A 157 29.69 -20.92 -18.64
CA GLY A 157 30.17 -19.55 -18.58
C GLY A 157 31.59 -19.38 -18.02
N ALA A 158 32.33 -18.39 -18.55
CA ALA A 158 33.64 -17.99 -18.04
C ALA A 158 33.50 -16.88 -16.99
N GLY A 159 34.35 -16.91 -15.96
CA GLY A 159 34.29 -16.01 -14.82
C GLY A 159 35.13 -14.78 -15.00
N TYR A 160 34.50 -13.62 -15.18
CA TYR A 160 35.23 -12.37 -15.34
C TYR A 160 35.11 -11.47 -14.12
N VAL A 161 36.24 -10.91 -13.68
CA VAL A 161 36.28 -9.81 -12.73
C VAL A 161 36.66 -8.54 -13.48
N LEU A 162 35.76 -7.57 -13.46
CA LEU A 162 35.96 -6.24 -14.03
C LEU A 162 36.30 -5.28 -12.90
N SER A 163 37.32 -4.45 -13.08
CA SER A 163 37.81 -3.56 -12.01
C SER A 163 38.27 -2.21 -12.55
N ALA A 164 37.99 -1.14 -11.80
CA ALA A 164 38.53 0.19 -12.07
C ALA A 164 40.06 0.26 -11.90
N THR A 165 40.65 -0.60 -11.06
CA THR A 165 42.08 -0.62 -10.76
C THR A 165 42.72 -1.98 -11.03
N ALA A 166 44.02 -2.00 -11.30
CA ALA A 166 44.77 -3.23 -11.50
C ALA A 166 44.66 -4.13 -10.25
N LEU A 167 44.44 -5.43 -10.46
CA LEU A 167 44.36 -6.43 -9.40
C LEU A 167 45.65 -7.27 -9.40
N GLN A 168 46.03 -7.79 -8.24
CA GLN A 168 47.20 -8.64 -8.06
C GLN A 168 46.84 -9.84 -7.21
N ASP A 169 47.42 -11.00 -7.54
CA ASP A 169 47.34 -12.30 -6.83
C ASP A 169 45.93 -12.78 -6.46
N LYS A 170 45.32 -12.12 -5.48
CA LYS A 170 43.99 -12.38 -4.92
C LYS A 170 43.34 -11.05 -4.52
N TYR A 171 42.05 -10.91 -4.80
CA TYR A 171 41.25 -9.75 -4.45
C TYR A 171 39.97 -10.18 -3.73
N GLU A 172 39.66 -9.53 -2.61
CA GLU A 172 38.44 -9.79 -1.85
C GLU A 172 37.54 -8.55 -1.90
N PHE A 173 36.26 -8.76 -2.18
CA PHE A 173 35.27 -7.68 -2.22
C PHE A 173 33.92 -8.16 -1.70
N THR A 174 33.17 -7.25 -1.08
CA THR A 174 31.82 -7.53 -0.58
C THR A 174 30.78 -7.19 -1.65
N VAL A 175 29.92 -8.16 -1.94
CA VAL A 175 28.83 -7.98 -2.89
C VAL A 175 27.78 -7.04 -2.29
N SER A 176 27.49 -5.95 -3.01
CA SER A 176 26.50 -4.96 -2.58
C SER A 176 25.20 -5.05 -3.38
N LEU A 177 25.28 -5.55 -4.61
CA LEU A 177 24.15 -5.88 -5.48
C LEU A 177 24.48 -7.18 -6.21
N ASP A 178 23.56 -8.15 -6.20
CA ASP A 178 23.70 -9.45 -6.87
C ASP A 178 22.68 -9.63 -8.01
N ILE A 179 22.51 -10.85 -8.54
CA ILE A 179 21.52 -11.09 -9.60
C ILE A 179 20.07 -11.00 -9.10
N VAL A 180 19.81 -11.35 -7.84
CA VAL A 180 18.47 -11.32 -7.25
C VAL A 180 17.99 -9.87 -7.12
N ASP A 181 18.90 -8.96 -6.77
CA ASP A 181 18.65 -7.52 -6.79
C ASP A 181 18.44 -6.94 -8.22
N GLN A 182 18.88 -7.64 -9.27
CA GLN A 182 18.84 -7.18 -10.67
C GLN A 182 17.66 -7.73 -11.46
N VAL A 183 17.21 -8.94 -11.12
CA VAL A 183 15.99 -9.52 -11.66
C VAL A 183 14.85 -8.88 -10.87
N ALA A 184 13.86 -8.31 -11.58
CA ALA A 184 12.62 -7.99 -10.90
C ALA A 184 12.09 -9.31 -10.33
N GLU A 185 12.08 -9.44 -9.00
CA GLU A 185 11.31 -10.52 -8.38
C GLU A 185 9.93 -10.52 -9.05
N PRO A 186 9.41 -11.66 -9.55
CA PRO A 186 7.97 -11.71 -9.77
C PRO A 186 7.38 -11.25 -8.46
N SER A 187 6.57 -10.21 -8.53
CA SER A 187 5.94 -9.60 -7.38
C SER A 187 5.54 -10.70 -6.40
N SER A 188 6.25 -10.80 -5.27
CA SER A 188 5.88 -11.73 -4.19
C SER A 188 4.58 -11.30 -3.51
N THR A 189 4.05 -10.16 -3.96
CA THR A 189 2.72 -9.63 -3.68
C THR A 189 1.75 -10.07 -4.77
N LYS A 190 0.54 -10.47 -4.35
CA LYS A 190 -0.59 -10.68 -5.26
C LYS A 190 -0.80 -9.49 -6.18
N ILE A 191 -1.34 -9.74 -7.37
CA ILE A 191 -1.68 -8.68 -8.33
C ILE A 191 -2.67 -7.71 -7.69
N GLU A 192 -2.39 -6.41 -7.79
CA GLU A 192 -3.29 -5.33 -7.38
C GLU A 192 -3.77 -4.59 -8.64
N LEU A 193 -5.09 -4.48 -8.80
CA LEU A 193 -5.69 -3.77 -9.93
C LEU A 193 -5.89 -2.29 -9.60
N SER A 194 -5.40 -1.41 -10.47
CA SER A 194 -5.78 0.01 -10.41
C SER A 194 -7.17 0.24 -11.00
N ALA A 195 -7.79 1.38 -10.71
CA ALA A 195 -9.16 1.67 -11.13
C ALA A 195 -9.40 1.56 -12.65
N GLY A 196 -8.42 1.88 -13.49
CA GLY A 196 -8.53 1.73 -14.96
C GLY A 196 -8.40 0.29 -15.46
N GLN A 197 -7.85 -0.59 -14.62
CA GLN A 197 -7.63 -2.03 -14.89
C GLN A 197 -8.77 -2.90 -14.37
N CYS A 198 -9.73 -2.31 -13.64
CA CYS A 198 -10.94 -2.99 -13.23
C CYS A 198 -12.01 -2.91 -14.35
N PRO A 199 -12.80 -3.97 -14.55
CA PRO A 199 -14.06 -3.88 -15.29
C PRO A 199 -15.02 -2.90 -14.61
N THR A 200 -15.99 -2.38 -15.37
CA THR A 200 -17.00 -1.43 -14.84
C THR A 200 -18.41 -1.90 -15.16
N ALA A 201 -19.36 -1.64 -14.27
CA ALA A 201 -20.76 -1.98 -14.51
C ALA A 201 -21.30 -1.28 -15.76
N ILE A 202 -22.10 -2.00 -16.55
CA ILE A 202 -22.98 -1.35 -17.53
C ILE A 202 -24.22 -0.90 -16.76
N VAL A 203 -24.45 0.41 -16.75
CA VAL A 203 -25.59 1.04 -16.10
C VAL A 203 -26.80 1.07 -17.03
N ASP A 204 -27.99 1.22 -16.45
CA ASP A 204 -29.27 1.41 -17.16
C ASP A 204 -29.64 0.27 -18.11
N LEU A 205 -29.25 -0.97 -17.79
CA LEU A 205 -29.71 -2.14 -18.54
C LEU A 205 -31.21 -2.37 -18.30
N THR A 206 -31.96 -2.51 -19.38
CA THR A 206 -33.38 -2.86 -19.36
C THR A 206 -33.60 -4.23 -20.01
N TYR A 207 -34.64 -4.92 -19.61
CA TYR A 207 -34.99 -6.22 -20.16
C TYR A 207 -35.42 -6.07 -21.61
N THR A 208 -34.59 -6.57 -22.53
CA THR A 208 -34.84 -6.54 -23.98
C THR A 208 -35.30 -7.89 -24.53
N GLY A 209 -35.30 -8.94 -23.70
CA GLY A 209 -35.51 -10.32 -24.13
C GLY A 209 -34.30 -10.97 -24.80
N GLU A 210 -33.16 -10.28 -24.91
CA GLU A 210 -31.92 -10.77 -25.50
C GLU A 210 -30.76 -10.80 -24.48
N LEU A 211 -29.69 -11.57 -24.77
CA LEU A 211 -28.49 -11.61 -23.92
C LEU A 211 -27.72 -10.28 -23.98
N GLN A 212 -27.51 -9.66 -22.82
CA GLN A 212 -26.82 -8.37 -22.67
C GLN A 212 -25.54 -8.55 -21.83
N ALA A 213 -24.48 -7.83 -22.19
CA ALA A 213 -23.27 -7.77 -21.37
C ALA A 213 -23.55 -7.02 -20.08
N LEU A 214 -22.99 -7.50 -18.97
CA LEU A 214 -23.20 -6.92 -17.65
C LEU A 214 -22.12 -5.90 -17.26
N VAL A 215 -20.90 -6.06 -17.77
CA VAL A 215 -19.77 -5.18 -17.48
C VAL A 215 -19.04 -4.78 -18.77
N LYS A 216 -18.33 -3.66 -18.71
CA LYS A 216 -17.34 -3.25 -19.73
C LYS A 216 -15.98 -3.81 -19.34
N ALA A 217 -15.20 -4.22 -20.33
CA ALA A 217 -13.82 -4.60 -20.13
C ALA A 217 -12.99 -3.45 -19.51
N PRO A 218 -11.86 -3.75 -18.86
CA PRO A 218 -10.91 -2.75 -18.40
C PRO A 218 -10.53 -1.75 -19.50
N ALA A 219 -10.33 -0.50 -19.12
CA ALA A 219 -9.97 0.58 -20.05
C ALA A 219 -8.46 0.72 -20.24
N ALA A 220 -7.67 0.22 -19.29
CA ALA A 220 -6.21 0.21 -19.32
C ALA A 220 -5.67 -1.20 -19.58
N ASP A 221 -4.40 -1.26 -20.01
CA ASP A 221 -3.68 -2.53 -20.18
C ASP A 221 -3.54 -3.28 -18.84
N LEU A 222 -3.40 -4.60 -18.93
CA LEU A 222 -3.23 -5.48 -17.77
C LEU A 222 -2.01 -5.04 -16.93
N PRO A 223 -2.08 -5.19 -15.60
CA PRO A 223 -0.92 -4.89 -14.75
C PRO A 223 0.21 -5.88 -15.00
N ASP A 224 1.45 -5.45 -14.73
CA ASP A 224 2.62 -6.31 -14.82
C ASP A 224 2.42 -7.58 -13.97
N GLY A 225 2.64 -8.74 -14.59
CA GLY A 225 2.47 -10.05 -13.96
C GLY A 225 1.07 -10.68 -14.11
N ALA A 226 0.07 -9.96 -14.61
CA ALA A 226 -1.23 -10.53 -14.95
C ALA A 226 -1.25 -11.10 -16.38
N GLU A 227 -1.80 -12.31 -16.52
CA GLU A 227 -2.04 -12.96 -17.82
C GLU A 227 -3.39 -12.57 -18.41
N ALA A 228 -4.44 -12.49 -17.58
CA ALA A 228 -5.80 -12.13 -17.99
C ALA A 228 -6.65 -11.61 -16.82
N ILE A 229 -7.78 -10.98 -17.13
CA ILE A 229 -8.90 -10.81 -16.20
C ILE A 229 -9.92 -11.92 -16.48
N VAL A 230 -10.30 -12.64 -15.43
CA VAL A 230 -11.36 -13.66 -15.48
C VAL A 230 -12.58 -13.22 -14.67
N TYR A 231 -13.74 -13.73 -15.06
CA TYR A 231 -15.05 -13.38 -14.53
C TYR A 231 -15.85 -14.62 -14.15
N ALA A 232 -16.70 -14.50 -13.14
CA ALA A 232 -17.71 -15.51 -12.79
C ALA A 232 -18.99 -14.82 -12.32
N LEU A 233 -20.15 -15.45 -12.58
CA LEU A 233 -21.42 -15.03 -11.98
C LEU A 233 -21.58 -15.69 -10.62
N GLY A 234 -21.78 -14.88 -9.57
CA GLY A 234 -22.01 -15.35 -8.21
C GLY A 234 -23.48 -15.24 -7.79
N GLU A 235 -23.82 -15.99 -6.74
CA GLU A 235 -25.15 -15.94 -6.10
C GLU A 235 -25.36 -14.67 -5.25
N SER A 236 -24.27 -14.08 -4.75
CA SER A 236 -24.30 -12.87 -3.92
C SER A 236 -22.99 -12.07 -4.03
N ASN A 237 -22.97 -10.86 -3.48
CA ASN A 237 -21.76 -10.04 -3.35
C ASN A 237 -20.86 -10.43 -2.15
N GLN A 238 -21.22 -11.48 -1.40
CA GLN A 238 -20.46 -11.96 -0.24
C GLN A 238 -19.72 -13.27 -0.53
N ASN A 239 -20.27 -14.11 -1.41
CA ASN A 239 -19.77 -15.45 -1.67
C ASN A 239 -19.00 -15.48 -3.00
N VAL A 240 -17.67 -15.55 -2.89
CA VAL A 240 -16.78 -15.72 -4.05
C VAL A 240 -17.12 -17.04 -4.76
N PRO A 241 -17.36 -17.05 -6.08
CA PRO A 241 -17.57 -18.27 -6.85
C PRO A 241 -16.35 -19.20 -6.81
N THR A 242 -16.57 -20.50 -6.60
CA THR A 242 -15.48 -21.50 -6.59
C THR A 242 -15.19 -22.09 -7.97
N ASP A 243 -16.11 -21.91 -8.92
CA ASP A 243 -16.04 -22.39 -10.30
C ASP A 243 -16.69 -21.39 -11.26
N GLY A 244 -16.67 -21.69 -12.56
CA GLY A 244 -17.28 -20.84 -13.60
C GLY A 244 -16.46 -19.62 -14.02
N TRP A 245 -15.20 -19.52 -13.59
CA TRP A 245 -14.28 -18.45 -14.00
C TRP A 245 -13.87 -18.57 -15.47
N SER A 246 -14.05 -17.49 -16.25
CA SER A 246 -13.63 -17.43 -17.66
C SER A 246 -13.20 -16.02 -18.08
N GLU A 247 -12.46 -15.88 -19.17
CA GLU A 247 -12.08 -14.56 -19.73
C GLU A 247 -13.25 -13.87 -20.46
N GLU A 248 -14.39 -14.54 -20.62
CA GLU A 248 -15.53 -14.00 -21.34
C GLU A 248 -16.33 -13.02 -20.48
N ILE A 249 -16.64 -11.84 -21.05
CA ILE A 249 -17.50 -10.85 -20.39
C ILE A 249 -18.87 -11.49 -20.09
N PRO A 250 -19.29 -11.54 -18.81
CA PRO A 250 -20.56 -12.15 -18.44
C PRO A 250 -21.75 -11.46 -19.07
N LYS A 251 -22.73 -12.29 -19.47
CA LYS A 251 -23.99 -11.84 -20.06
C LYS A 251 -25.16 -12.43 -19.31
N ALA A 252 -26.25 -11.68 -19.24
CA ALA A 252 -27.54 -12.19 -18.78
C ALA A 252 -28.68 -11.66 -19.64
N LYS A 253 -29.79 -12.38 -19.62
CA LYS A 253 -30.99 -12.07 -20.42
C LYS A 253 -32.14 -11.58 -19.55
N ASP A 254 -32.38 -12.24 -18.44
CA ASP A 254 -33.55 -12.00 -17.61
C ASP A 254 -33.37 -10.72 -16.77
N ALA A 255 -34.49 -10.14 -16.36
CA ALA A 255 -34.47 -9.06 -15.39
C ALA A 255 -34.00 -9.58 -14.03
N GLY A 256 -33.18 -8.81 -13.33
CA GLY A 256 -32.67 -9.18 -12.02
C GLY A 256 -31.34 -8.51 -11.68
N THR A 257 -30.90 -8.74 -10.45
CA THR A 257 -29.59 -8.32 -9.96
C THR A 257 -28.58 -9.45 -10.11
N TYR A 258 -27.43 -9.12 -10.69
CA TYR A 258 -26.34 -10.02 -10.99
C TYR A 258 -25.07 -9.57 -10.25
N TYR A 259 -24.35 -10.55 -9.70
CA TYR A 259 -23.10 -10.35 -8.99
C TYR A 259 -21.95 -10.85 -9.86
N VAL A 260 -21.32 -9.93 -10.59
CA VAL A 260 -20.19 -10.23 -11.47
C VAL A 260 -18.90 -10.17 -10.66
N TRP A 261 -18.35 -11.34 -10.36
CA TRP A 261 -17.04 -11.45 -9.73
C TRP A 261 -15.95 -11.40 -10.79
N TYR A 262 -14.83 -10.76 -10.49
CA TYR A 262 -13.66 -10.68 -11.35
C TYR A 262 -12.36 -10.80 -10.55
N LYS A 263 -11.30 -11.29 -11.18
CA LYS A 263 -9.91 -11.23 -10.67
C LYS A 263 -8.91 -11.24 -11.81
N ALA A 264 -7.71 -10.74 -11.56
CA ALA A 264 -6.57 -10.95 -12.44
C ALA A 264 -5.90 -12.29 -12.10
N ILE A 265 -5.61 -13.09 -13.12
CA ILE A 265 -4.84 -14.32 -12.96
C ILE A 265 -3.38 -14.11 -13.33
N ALA A 266 -2.48 -14.68 -12.56
CA ALA A 266 -1.06 -14.76 -12.87
C ALA A 266 -0.71 -16.13 -13.48
N THR A 267 0.51 -16.28 -13.98
CA THR A 267 1.06 -17.59 -14.38
C THR A 267 1.06 -18.60 -13.23
N ASP A 268 1.23 -18.11 -12.00
CA ASP A 268 1.08 -18.90 -10.77
C ASP A 268 -0.04 -18.32 -9.92
N SER A 269 -1.07 -19.15 -9.69
CA SER A 269 -2.31 -18.79 -9.00
C SER A 269 -2.13 -18.30 -7.56
N GLU A 270 -0.97 -18.53 -6.92
CA GLU A 270 -0.66 -17.94 -5.60
C GLU A 270 -0.60 -16.41 -5.65
N TYR A 271 -0.32 -15.84 -6.82
CA TYR A 271 -0.19 -14.39 -7.06
C TYR A 271 -1.40 -13.77 -7.76
N ASP A 272 -2.48 -14.54 -7.98
CA ASP A 272 -3.75 -14.00 -8.46
C ASP A 272 -4.19 -12.81 -7.60
N SER A 273 -4.87 -11.83 -8.20
CA SER A 273 -5.50 -10.78 -7.42
C SER A 273 -6.60 -11.36 -6.54
N GLU A 274 -6.91 -10.66 -5.44
CA GLU A 274 -8.12 -10.98 -4.69
C GLU A 274 -9.37 -10.79 -5.57
N PRO A 275 -10.35 -11.70 -5.52
CA PRO A 275 -11.62 -11.55 -6.21
C PRO A 275 -12.39 -10.32 -5.73
N ALA A 276 -12.91 -9.53 -6.67
CA ALA A 276 -13.78 -8.39 -6.40
C ALA A 276 -15.13 -8.58 -7.10
N CYS A 277 -16.18 -7.95 -6.56
CA CYS A 277 -17.55 -8.09 -7.07
C CYS A 277 -18.10 -6.75 -7.59
N ILE A 278 -18.75 -6.80 -8.74
CA ILE A 278 -19.54 -5.71 -9.32
C ILE A 278 -21.01 -6.15 -9.32
N THR A 279 -21.88 -5.30 -8.76
CA THR A 279 -23.33 -5.54 -8.81
C THR A 279 -23.92 -4.85 -10.04
N VAL A 280 -24.68 -5.57 -10.84
CA VAL A 280 -25.30 -5.08 -12.08
C VAL A 280 -26.77 -5.46 -12.06
N THR A 281 -27.66 -4.55 -12.46
CA THR A 281 -29.11 -4.82 -12.51
C THR A 281 -29.60 -4.68 -13.95
N ILE A 282 -30.32 -5.70 -14.42
CA ILE A 282 -31.17 -5.61 -15.61
C ILE A 282 -32.60 -5.34 -15.11
N SER A 283 -33.12 -4.15 -15.36
CA SER A 283 -34.47 -3.77 -14.96
C SER A 283 -35.51 -4.48 -15.82
N GLY A 284 -36.59 -5.00 -15.21
CA GLY A 284 -37.70 -5.60 -15.95
C GLY A 284 -38.48 -4.58 -16.78
N ASP A 285 -39.01 -5.01 -17.92
CA ASP A 285 -39.94 -4.22 -18.73
C ASP A 285 -41.36 -4.58 -18.25
N GLU A 286 -42.04 -3.66 -17.56
CA GLU A 286 -43.36 -3.91 -16.97
C GLU A 286 -44.51 -3.59 -17.94
N THR A 287 -45.28 -4.61 -18.31
CA THR A 287 -46.61 -4.45 -18.91
C THR A 287 -47.69 -4.31 -17.81
N GLU A 288 -48.21 -3.10 -17.68
CA GLU A 288 -49.53 -2.64 -17.17
C GLU A 288 -50.25 -3.42 -16.04
N SER A 289 -50.28 -2.87 -14.80
CA SER A 289 -51.47 -2.79 -13.92
C SER A 289 -51.28 -1.86 -12.70
N THR A 290 -51.99 -0.72 -12.71
CA THR A 290 -52.51 0.10 -11.58
C THR A 290 -51.61 0.50 -10.39
N GLU A 291 -51.06 1.72 -10.52
CA GLU A 291 -50.74 2.78 -9.52
C GLU A 291 -50.31 2.41 -8.09
N GLU A 292 -49.02 2.61 -7.79
CA GLU A 292 -48.52 3.69 -6.90
C GLU A 292 -47.18 4.24 -7.47
N PRO A 293 -46.84 5.53 -7.28
CA PRO A 293 -45.79 6.18 -8.06
C PRO A 293 -44.40 5.71 -7.62
N THR A 294 -43.60 5.17 -8.53
CA THR A 294 -42.14 5.11 -8.37
C THR A 294 -41.60 6.53 -8.51
N GLU A 295 -41.40 7.18 -7.37
CA GLU A 295 -40.79 8.50 -7.25
C GLU A 295 -39.41 8.47 -7.94
N ASP A 296 -39.21 9.36 -8.91
CA ASP A 296 -37.88 9.65 -9.45
C ASP A 296 -36.96 9.93 -8.26
N LYS A 297 -35.84 9.19 -8.12
CA LYS A 297 -34.88 9.47 -7.05
C LYS A 297 -34.46 10.93 -7.13
N VAL A 298 -34.63 11.65 -6.05
CA VAL A 298 -34.31 13.08 -5.99
C VAL A 298 -32.99 13.30 -5.26
N SER A 299 -32.31 14.43 -5.45
CA SER A 299 -31.17 14.76 -4.60
C SER A 299 -31.61 14.94 -3.13
N TYR A 300 -30.72 14.72 -2.16
CA TYR A 300 -31.08 14.78 -0.73
C TYR A 300 -31.79 16.08 -0.31
N ASP A 301 -31.43 17.20 -0.93
CA ASP A 301 -32.05 18.51 -0.70
C ASP A 301 -33.49 18.62 -1.21
N GLN A 302 -33.92 17.72 -2.08
CA GLN A 302 -35.27 17.67 -2.67
C GLN A 302 -36.16 16.62 -2.01
N VAL A 303 -35.62 15.78 -1.12
CA VAL A 303 -36.42 14.80 -0.36
C VAL A 303 -37.46 15.55 0.50
N PRO A 304 -38.77 15.20 0.41
CA PRO A 304 -39.82 15.87 1.17
C PRO A 304 -39.56 15.87 2.68
N VAL A 305 -39.91 16.97 3.34
CA VAL A 305 -39.80 17.13 4.79
C VAL A 305 -41.17 16.91 5.44
N SER A 306 -41.22 16.09 6.47
CA SER A 306 -42.46 15.80 7.22
C SER A 306 -42.49 16.55 8.55
N GLY A 307 -43.51 17.38 8.75
CA GLY A 307 -43.68 18.17 9.97
C GLY A 307 -43.78 17.33 11.24
N GLY A 308 -43.17 17.81 12.33
CA GLY A 308 -43.17 17.15 13.64
C GLY A 308 -42.10 16.07 13.83
N VAL A 309 -41.29 15.79 12.81
CA VAL A 309 -40.32 14.68 12.80
C VAL A 309 -38.92 15.18 12.46
N VAL A 310 -37.91 14.58 13.10
CA VAL A 310 -36.50 14.69 12.70
C VAL A 310 -36.11 13.37 12.04
N LYS A 311 -35.80 13.38 10.75
CA LYS A 311 -35.51 12.19 9.94
C LYS A 311 -34.05 12.22 9.48
N ASP A 312 -33.33 11.14 9.76
CA ASP A 312 -32.10 10.82 9.03
C ASP A 312 -32.49 10.31 7.65
N ILE A 313 -32.02 11.00 6.61
CA ILE A 313 -32.20 10.58 5.23
C ILE A 313 -30.87 10.09 4.63
N THR A 314 -29.82 9.87 5.40
CA THR A 314 -28.54 9.35 4.91
C THR A 314 -28.73 7.97 4.25
N GLY A 315 -28.43 7.86 2.96
CA GLY A 315 -28.43 6.60 2.24
C GLY A 315 -29.82 6.01 1.94
N ILE A 316 -30.89 6.79 2.02
CA ILE A 316 -32.25 6.32 1.70
C ILE A 316 -32.41 6.02 0.20
N GLU A 317 -33.30 5.09 -0.14
CA GLU A 317 -33.55 4.66 -1.52
C GLU A 317 -34.18 5.76 -2.40
N GLU A 318 -34.95 6.65 -1.78
CA GLU A 318 -35.64 7.81 -2.38
C GLU A 318 -34.65 8.89 -2.86
N ALA A 319 -33.40 8.85 -2.38
CA ALA A 319 -32.39 9.87 -2.67
C ALA A 319 -31.30 9.35 -3.63
N THR A 320 -30.83 10.21 -4.54
CA THR A 320 -29.64 9.92 -5.36
C THR A 320 -28.40 9.96 -4.48
N ALA A 321 -27.87 8.78 -4.16
CA ALA A 321 -26.66 8.61 -3.35
C ALA A 321 -25.35 8.90 -4.11
N GLU A 322 -25.38 9.67 -5.21
CA GLU A 322 -24.22 9.97 -6.06
C GLU A 322 -23.03 10.55 -5.28
N THR A 323 -23.28 11.12 -4.10
CA THR A 323 -22.28 11.74 -3.23
C THR A 323 -21.70 10.82 -2.14
N ASN A 324 -22.30 9.66 -1.85
CA ASN A 324 -21.92 8.77 -0.75
C ASN A 324 -21.34 7.44 -1.26
N THR A 325 -20.14 7.50 -1.84
CA THR A 325 -19.45 6.34 -2.45
C THR A 325 -18.95 5.30 -1.44
N TYR A 326 -19.00 5.61 -0.14
CA TYR A 326 -18.42 4.79 0.93
C TYR A 326 -19.46 4.20 1.89
N SER A 327 -20.73 4.06 1.46
CA SER A 327 -21.81 3.47 2.25
C SER A 327 -21.85 4.00 3.69
N VAL A 328 -22.32 5.24 3.81
CA VAL A 328 -22.32 6.03 5.04
C VAL A 328 -23.60 5.81 5.83
N LYS A 329 -23.50 5.81 7.16
CA LYS A 329 -24.66 5.75 8.06
C LYS A 329 -24.46 6.60 9.30
N ILE A 330 -25.54 7.21 9.79
CA ILE A 330 -25.61 7.77 11.15
C ILE A 330 -26.13 6.66 12.08
N GLU A 331 -25.31 6.24 13.05
CA GLU A 331 -25.61 5.08 13.89
C GLU A 331 -26.52 5.41 15.07
N ASN A 332 -26.53 6.66 15.54
CA ASN A 332 -27.41 7.16 16.59
C ASN A 332 -28.41 8.18 16.04
N SER A 333 -29.07 7.85 14.93
CA SER A 333 -29.99 8.75 14.22
C SER A 333 -31.21 9.12 15.07
N GLU A 334 -31.60 8.26 16.01
CA GLU A 334 -32.64 8.52 17.00
C GLU A 334 -32.31 9.67 17.98
N GLU A 335 -31.03 10.05 18.11
CA GLU A 335 -30.57 11.11 19.01
C GLU A 335 -30.40 12.47 18.31
N LEU A 336 -30.67 12.57 17.00
CA LEU A 336 -30.38 13.74 16.17
C LEU A 336 -31.01 15.05 16.70
N GLU A 337 -32.22 14.97 17.25
CA GLU A 337 -32.89 16.13 17.85
C GLU A 337 -32.04 16.76 18.96
N LYS A 338 -31.45 15.93 19.83
CA LYS A 338 -30.58 16.37 20.93
C LYS A 338 -29.18 16.74 20.43
N ILE A 339 -28.61 15.95 19.53
CA ILE A 339 -27.25 16.17 18.98
C ILE A 339 -27.17 17.51 18.25
N LEU A 340 -28.17 17.84 17.43
CA LEU A 340 -28.25 19.10 16.72
C LEU A 340 -28.88 20.22 17.56
N GLY A 341 -29.56 19.85 18.65
CA GLY A 341 -30.31 20.77 19.50
C GLY A 341 -31.38 21.51 18.73
N ILE A 342 -32.17 20.74 17.99
CA ILE A 342 -33.34 21.16 17.22
C ILE A 342 -34.37 21.74 18.19
N THR A 343 -34.94 22.91 17.87
CA THR A 343 -36.00 23.50 18.69
C THR A 343 -37.37 22.90 18.36
N GLU A 344 -38.34 23.04 19.25
CA GLU A 344 -39.73 22.61 18.99
C GLU A 344 -40.32 23.33 17.76
N GLU A 345 -39.94 24.58 17.51
CA GLU A 345 -40.37 25.33 16.32
C GLU A 345 -39.76 24.79 15.03
N GLU A 346 -38.50 24.37 15.04
CA GLU A 346 -37.86 23.70 13.90
C GLU A 346 -38.49 22.32 13.67
N LYS A 347 -38.67 21.53 14.74
CA LYS A 347 -39.27 20.21 14.68
C LYS A 347 -40.71 20.25 14.18
N ALA A 348 -41.50 21.25 14.57
CA ALA A 348 -42.86 21.42 14.08
C ALA A 348 -42.92 21.57 12.54
N GLN A 349 -41.90 22.17 11.92
CA GLN A 349 -41.76 22.29 10.46
C GLN A 349 -41.22 21.01 9.80
N GLY A 350 -40.65 20.11 10.60
CA GLY A 350 -39.97 18.90 10.14
C GLY A 350 -38.51 19.18 9.80
N VAL A 351 -37.65 18.19 10.05
CA VAL A 351 -36.21 18.31 9.84
C VAL A 351 -35.67 17.07 9.14
N ASN A 352 -35.05 17.26 7.97
CA ASN A 352 -34.25 16.22 7.33
C ASN A 352 -32.76 16.48 7.60
N VAL A 353 -32.03 15.41 7.91
CA VAL A 353 -30.59 15.43 8.18
C VAL A 353 -29.92 14.38 7.33
N TRP A 354 -28.78 14.70 6.72
CA TRP A 354 -27.98 13.70 6.03
C TRP A 354 -26.49 14.00 6.11
N LEU A 355 -25.70 12.92 6.15
CA LEU A 355 -24.25 12.98 6.11
C LEU A 355 -23.76 12.64 4.70
N GLU A 356 -22.95 13.52 4.12
CA GLU A 356 -22.20 13.27 2.91
C GLU A 356 -20.72 13.03 3.22
N ILE A 357 -20.13 11.98 2.66
CA ILE A 357 -18.70 11.69 2.73
C ILE A 357 -18.16 11.52 1.32
N LYS A 358 -17.23 12.38 0.93
CA LYS A 358 -16.60 12.41 -0.40
C LYS A 358 -15.10 12.21 -0.32
N ASP A 359 -14.52 11.64 -1.38
CA ASP A 359 -13.07 11.69 -1.58
C ASP A 359 -12.63 13.13 -1.75
N ALA A 360 -11.71 13.57 -0.91
CA ALA A 360 -11.13 14.91 -0.95
C ALA A 360 -9.64 14.89 -1.29
N SER A 361 -9.10 13.76 -1.77
CA SER A 361 -7.67 13.60 -2.05
C SER A 361 -7.15 14.60 -3.08
N SER A 362 -7.97 14.98 -4.06
CA SER A 362 -7.61 15.98 -5.09
C SER A 362 -8.02 17.42 -4.74
N THR A 363 -8.98 17.61 -3.84
CA THR A 363 -9.62 18.92 -3.57
C THR A 363 -9.19 19.54 -2.23
N MET A 364 -8.76 18.74 -1.26
CA MET A 364 -8.36 19.20 0.07
C MET A 364 -7.11 20.08 0.00
N ALA A 365 -7.14 21.20 0.74
CA ALA A 365 -6.04 22.16 0.80
C ALA A 365 -4.77 21.52 1.39
N GLN A 366 -3.61 21.89 0.84
CA GLN A 366 -2.33 21.34 1.30
C GLN A 366 -2.06 21.63 2.78
N THR A 367 -2.51 22.78 3.29
CA THR A 367 -2.41 23.14 4.71
C THR A 367 -3.09 22.11 5.62
N ASP A 368 -4.26 21.60 5.23
CA ASP A 368 -4.99 20.61 6.01
C ASP A 368 -4.33 19.23 5.88
N LYS A 369 -3.83 18.88 4.68
CA LYS A 369 -3.05 17.65 4.46
C LYS A 369 -1.80 17.59 5.33
N ASP A 370 -1.11 18.72 5.51
CA ASP A 370 0.08 18.82 6.35
C ASP A 370 -0.27 18.63 7.84
N ILE A 371 -1.37 19.24 8.29
CA ILE A 371 -1.87 19.07 9.67
C ILE A 371 -2.30 17.62 9.91
N ILE A 372 -3.00 17.00 8.96
CA ILE A 372 -3.40 15.58 9.02
C ILE A 372 -2.16 14.71 9.14
N SER A 373 -1.16 14.90 8.27
CA SER A 373 0.07 14.10 8.27
C SER A 373 0.83 14.23 9.59
N LYS A 374 0.91 15.45 10.16
CA LYS A 374 1.52 15.69 11.47
C LYS A 374 0.75 15.01 12.60
N THR A 375 -0.58 15.04 12.54
CA THR A 375 -1.46 14.47 13.59
C THR A 375 -1.50 12.94 13.52
N ALA A 376 -1.41 12.38 12.32
CA ALA A 376 -1.36 10.93 12.07
C ALA A 376 -0.08 10.28 12.64
N GLY A 377 1.00 11.03 12.80
CA GLY A 377 2.24 10.55 13.39
C GLY A 377 2.91 9.48 12.51
N ASN A 378 3.01 8.25 13.02
CA ASN A 378 3.56 7.11 12.30
C ASN A 378 2.52 6.35 11.45
N ALA A 379 1.23 6.69 11.55
CA ALA A 379 0.19 6.09 10.73
C ALA A 379 0.29 6.60 9.29
N THR A 380 -0.01 5.73 8.33
CA THR A 380 -0.09 6.09 6.91
C THR A 380 -1.45 6.68 6.61
N VAL A 381 -1.48 7.80 5.89
CA VAL A 381 -2.73 8.41 5.39
C VAL A 381 -3.20 7.63 4.17
N GLY A 382 -4.39 7.02 4.25
CA GLY A 382 -4.94 6.17 3.20
C GLY A 382 -5.97 6.86 2.30
N LEU A 383 -6.81 7.73 2.85
CA LEU A 383 -7.83 8.48 2.11
C LEU A 383 -8.08 9.82 2.77
N PHE A 384 -8.08 10.90 2.01
CA PHE A 384 -8.58 12.20 2.47
C PHE A 384 -10.08 12.28 2.22
N ILE A 385 -10.82 12.76 3.22
CA ILE A 385 -12.27 12.75 3.25
C ILE A 385 -12.79 14.17 3.51
N ASP A 386 -13.80 14.58 2.77
CA ASP A 386 -14.68 15.70 3.13
C ASP A 386 -15.97 15.13 3.71
N ALA A 387 -16.22 15.37 5.00
CA ALA A 387 -17.44 14.93 5.67
C ALA A 387 -18.31 16.15 5.97
N THR A 388 -19.44 16.27 5.28
CA THR A 388 -20.39 17.37 5.44
C THR A 388 -21.72 16.86 5.96
N LEU A 389 -22.14 17.34 7.13
CA LEU A 389 -23.48 17.12 7.66
C LEU A 389 -24.41 18.26 7.22
N PHE A 390 -25.58 17.92 6.68
CA PHE A 390 -26.59 18.87 6.26
C PHE A 390 -27.84 18.79 7.14
N LYS A 391 -28.48 19.94 7.34
CA LYS A 391 -29.78 20.07 8.00
C LYS A 391 -30.71 20.91 7.13
N LYS A 392 -31.89 20.37 6.83
CA LYS A 392 -33.00 21.07 6.16
C LYS A 392 -34.20 21.17 7.10
N VAL A 393 -34.74 22.37 7.29
CA VAL A 393 -35.91 22.63 8.15
C VAL A 393 -37.07 23.11 7.28
N GLY A 394 -38.16 22.35 7.26
CA GLY A 394 -39.29 22.58 6.35
C GLY A 394 -38.84 22.76 4.89
N ASP A 395 -39.35 23.81 4.24
CA ASP A 395 -39.04 24.14 2.85
C ASP A 395 -37.79 25.02 2.67
N SER A 396 -37.01 25.26 3.73
CA SER A 396 -35.81 26.10 3.65
C SER A 396 -34.69 25.41 2.87
N ASP A 397 -33.76 26.19 2.33
CA ASP A 397 -32.52 25.65 1.77
C ASP A 397 -31.72 24.89 2.84
N PRO A 398 -31.05 23.80 2.49
CA PRO A 398 -30.24 23.05 3.44
C PRO A 398 -29.03 23.83 3.91
N THR A 399 -28.73 23.69 5.19
CA THR A 399 -27.61 24.33 5.87
C THR A 399 -26.54 23.31 6.23
N LYS A 400 -25.27 23.66 6.06
CA LYS A 400 -24.15 22.85 6.55
C LYS A 400 -24.04 23.01 8.07
N VAL A 401 -23.94 21.89 8.77
CA VAL A 401 -23.69 21.83 10.20
C VAL A 401 -22.20 21.58 10.40
N THR A 402 -21.47 22.59 10.83
CA THR A 402 -20.01 22.49 11.06
C THR A 402 -19.67 22.00 12.47
N GLU A 403 -20.57 22.18 13.43
CA GLU A 403 -20.44 21.71 14.81
C GLU A 403 -21.82 21.31 15.38
N THR A 404 -21.82 20.36 16.30
CA THR A 404 -23.04 19.81 16.93
C THR A 404 -22.96 19.96 18.45
N LYS A 405 -24.12 19.97 19.13
CA LYS A 405 -24.21 20.11 20.59
C LYS A 405 -23.96 18.80 21.34
N GLY A 406 -24.02 17.67 20.63
CA GLY A 406 -23.74 16.33 21.14
C GLY A 406 -22.76 15.58 20.23
N VAL A 407 -22.51 14.31 20.53
CA VAL A 407 -21.64 13.45 19.73
C VAL A 407 -22.49 12.71 18.69
N LEU A 408 -22.15 12.86 17.41
CA LEU A 408 -22.67 12.04 16.33
C LEU A 408 -21.80 10.79 16.17
N LYS A 409 -22.43 9.61 16.13
CA LYS A 409 -21.78 8.35 15.80
C LYS A 409 -22.09 8.00 14.35
N PHE A 410 -21.07 7.81 13.54
CA PHE A 410 -21.21 7.49 12.12
C PHE A 410 -20.42 6.25 11.76
N SER A 411 -20.85 5.58 10.70
CA SER A 411 -20.12 4.48 10.08
C SER A 411 -19.82 4.80 8.63
N VAL A 412 -18.63 4.41 8.20
CA VAL A 412 -18.17 4.50 6.82
C VAL A 412 -17.49 3.21 6.43
N THR A 413 -17.79 2.74 5.22
CA THR A 413 -17.17 1.55 4.66
C THR A 413 -15.80 1.94 4.11
N VAL A 414 -14.74 1.37 4.68
CA VAL A 414 -13.36 1.63 4.24
C VAL A 414 -13.20 1.11 2.82
N PRO A 415 -12.61 1.85 1.86
CA PRO A 415 -12.40 1.35 0.50
C PRO A 415 -11.66 0.01 0.47
N ALA A 416 -12.12 -0.94 -0.35
CA ALA A 416 -11.56 -2.30 -0.39
C ALA A 416 -10.05 -2.29 -0.69
N ASN A 417 -9.59 -1.40 -1.59
CA ASN A 417 -8.19 -1.20 -1.95
C ASN A 417 -7.30 -0.71 -0.81
N LEU A 418 -7.87 -0.24 0.31
CA LEU A 418 -7.11 0.12 1.49
C LEU A 418 -7.04 -1.02 2.50
N ARG A 419 -7.95 -1.99 2.46
CA ARG A 419 -8.05 -3.05 3.48
C ARG A 419 -6.95 -4.09 3.29
N LYS A 420 -6.46 -4.63 4.40
CA LYS A 420 -5.42 -5.67 4.46
C LYS A 420 -5.49 -6.37 5.81
N ASP A 421 -5.15 -7.65 5.86
CA ASP A 421 -5.03 -8.39 7.12
C ASP A 421 -4.00 -7.76 8.07
N GLY A 422 -4.36 -7.64 9.34
CA GLY A 422 -3.53 -6.99 10.36
C GLY A 422 -3.41 -5.47 10.22
N ARG A 423 -4.12 -4.85 9.27
CA ARG A 423 -4.22 -3.39 9.17
C ARG A 423 -5.31 -2.87 10.09
N VAL A 424 -4.94 -1.92 10.94
CA VAL A 424 -5.86 -1.24 11.85
C VAL A 424 -6.10 0.17 11.32
N PHE A 425 -7.39 0.51 11.13
CA PHE A 425 -7.79 1.85 10.69
C PHE A 425 -8.14 2.76 11.86
N GLY A 426 -7.73 4.01 11.73
CA GLY A 426 -8.14 5.15 12.54
C GLY A 426 -8.60 6.30 11.64
N MET A 427 -8.99 7.41 12.27
CA MET A 427 -9.41 8.60 11.54
C MET A 427 -8.82 9.84 12.22
N VAL A 428 -8.33 10.78 11.41
CA VAL A 428 -7.84 12.10 11.83
C VAL A 428 -8.78 13.15 11.27
N ARG A 429 -9.04 14.21 12.04
CA ARG A 429 -9.84 15.37 11.64
C ARG A 429 -9.01 16.64 11.73
N VAL A 430 -9.24 17.59 10.83
CA VAL A 430 -8.79 18.97 10.96
C VAL A 430 -9.99 19.89 11.02
N HIS A 431 -10.13 20.64 12.11
CA HIS A 431 -11.20 21.61 12.28
C HIS A 431 -10.63 22.92 12.82
N ASN A 432 -11.06 24.06 12.28
CA ASN A 432 -10.54 25.38 12.63
C ASN A 432 -8.98 25.50 12.60
N GLY A 433 -8.33 24.72 11.72
CA GLY A 433 -6.86 24.68 11.58
C GLY A 433 -6.13 23.84 12.63
N GLU A 434 -6.85 23.06 13.44
CA GLU A 434 -6.29 22.17 14.45
C GLU A 434 -6.59 20.70 14.12
N GLY A 435 -5.56 19.86 14.20
CA GLY A 435 -5.66 18.42 13.96
C GLY A 435 -5.94 17.63 15.24
N SER A 436 -6.86 16.67 15.17
CA SER A 436 -7.18 15.76 16.27
C SER A 436 -7.49 14.35 15.76
N THR A 437 -7.32 13.34 16.63
CA THR A 437 -7.75 11.97 16.35
C THR A 437 -9.24 11.83 16.63
N VAL A 438 -9.95 11.13 15.75
CA VAL A 438 -11.36 10.79 15.91
C VAL A 438 -11.46 9.49 16.70
N THR A 439 -12.20 9.51 17.81
CA THR A 439 -12.52 8.30 18.57
C THR A 439 -13.32 7.36 17.68
N GLY A 440 -12.91 6.09 17.59
CA GLY A 440 -13.61 5.11 16.77
C GLY A 440 -12.96 3.74 16.79
N SER A 441 -13.57 2.82 16.05
CA SER A 441 -13.09 1.45 15.91
C SER A 441 -13.34 0.92 14.51
N TYR A 442 -12.39 0.13 14.01
CA TYR A 442 -12.51 -0.59 12.75
C TYR A 442 -12.92 -2.04 12.98
N ASN A 443 -13.92 -2.51 12.24
CA ASN A 443 -14.28 -3.92 12.17
C ASN A 443 -13.70 -4.53 10.89
N ALA A 444 -12.67 -5.37 11.03
CA ALA A 444 -12.00 -6.00 9.90
C ALA A 444 -12.89 -6.97 9.12
N THR A 445 -13.91 -7.56 9.76
CA THR A 445 -14.84 -8.51 9.13
C THR A 445 -15.81 -7.80 8.19
N SER A 446 -16.41 -6.69 8.64
CA SER A 446 -17.34 -5.92 7.80
C SER A 446 -16.64 -4.86 6.95
N GLY A 447 -15.39 -4.53 7.24
CA GLY A 447 -14.66 -3.44 6.59
C GLY A 447 -15.18 -2.05 6.94
N VAL A 448 -15.93 -1.92 8.04
CA VAL A 448 -16.57 -0.67 8.47
C VAL A 448 -15.75 -0.01 9.58
N PHE A 449 -15.47 1.27 9.41
CA PHE A 449 -14.98 2.13 10.49
C PHE A 449 -16.17 2.87 11.11
N THR A 450 -16.32 2.79 12.42
CA THR A 450 -17.34 3.52 13.19
C THR A 450 -16.65 4.56 14.07
N GLY A 451 -16.98 5.84 13.86
CA GLY A 451 -16.37 6.97 14.54
C GLY A 451 -17.37 7.85 15.28
N GLU A 452 -16.84 8.66 16.20
CA GLU A 452 -17.56 9.64 16.98
C GLU A 452 -17.03 11.04 16.69
N THR A 453 -17.91 11.98 16.33
CA THR A 453 -17.52 13.36 16.05
C THR A 453 -18.59 14.37 16.44
N SER A 454 -18.17 15.58 16.74
CA SER A 454 -19.05 16.74 16.94
C SER A 454 -18.74 17.90 16.00
N GLU A 455 -17.75 17.75 15.10
CA GLU A 455 -17.23 18.80 14.22
C GLU A 455 -17.15 18.23 12.79
N PHE A 456 -17.49 18.99 11.75
CA PHE A 456 -17.58 18.51 10.36
C PHE A 456 -16.76 19.41 9.43
N SER A 457 -15.75 18.82 8.79
CA SER A 457 -14.67 19.51 8.09
C SER A 457 -13.83 18.50 7.28
N ALA A 458 -12.51 18.70 7.22
CA ALA A 458 -11.55 17.80 6.60
C ALA A 458 -11.21 16.60 7.51
N TYR A 459 -11.20 15.41 6.92
CA TYR A 459 -10.87 14.16 7.58
C TYR A 459 -9.84 13.36 6.78
N ALA A 460 -9.23 12.37 7.42
CA ALA A 460 -8.55 11.31 6.71
C ALA A 460 -8.68 9.97 7.42
N LEU A 461 -8.92 8.92 6.65
CA LEU A 461 -8.68 7.55 7.09
C LEU A 461 -7.16 7.33 7.14
N VAL A 462 -6.68 6.91 8.30
CA VAL A 462 -5.28 6.57 8.53
C VAL A 462 -5.20 5.10 8.92
N TYR A 463 -4.05 4.47 8.70
CA TYR A 463 -3.86 3.10 9.12
C TYR A 463 -2.44 2.81 9.60
N THR A 464 -2.34 1.78 10.43
CA THR A 464 -1.07 1.14 10.78
C THR A 464 -1.16 -0.32 10.40
N ASP A 465 -0.12 -0.84 9.77
CA ASP A 465 0.06 -2.28 9.65
C ASP A 465 0.64 -2.77 10.98
N GLU A 466 0.02 -3.78 11.61
CA GLU A 466 0.66 -4.44 12.75
C GLU A 466 2.04 -4.95 12.30
N ALA A 467 3.06 -4.72 13.14
CA ALA A 467 4.32 -5.42 12.99
C ALA A 467 4.00 -6.91 13.12
N LYS A 468 4.10 -7.65 12.01
CA LYS A 468 3.87 -9.09 11.93
C LYS A 468 4.43 -9.77 13.18
N THR A 469 3.55 -10.14 14.10
CA THR A 469 3.93 -10.90 15.29
C THR A 469 4.47 -12.21 14.75
N THR A 470 5.79 -12.31 14.72
CA THR A 470 6.46 -13.55 14.35
C THR A 470 6.15 -14.50 15.49
N THR A 471 5.14 -15.34 15.30
CA THR A 471 4.91 -16.55 16.10
C THR A 471 6.13 -17.43 15.91
N THR A 472 7.18 -17.13 16.68
CA THR A 472 8.29 -18.03 16.88
C THR A 472 7.73 -19.17 17.71
N ALA A 473 7.52 -20.32 17.07
CA ALA A 473 7.38 -21.57 17.78
C ALA A 473 8.68 -21.80 18.57
N THR A 474 8.65 -21.42 19.85
CA THR A 474 9.74 -21.68 20.79
C THR A 474 9.76 -23.17 21.09
N THR A 475 10.64 -23.89 20.40
CA THR A 475 11.08 -25.22 20.81
C THR A 475 11.64 -25.12 22.23
N THR A 476 10.94 -25.75 23.16
CA THR A 476 11.37 -25.87 24.55
C THR A 476 12.63 -26.73 24.59
N THR A 477 13.77 -26.14 24.91
CA THR A 477 14.89 -26.88 25.50
C THR A 477 15.19 -26.29 26.85
N SER A 478 14.87 -27.08 27.87
CA SER A 478 15.12 -26.83 29.27
C SER A 478 16.63 -26.80 29.54
N THR A 479 17.11 -25.69 30.11
CA THR A 479 18.29 -25.72 30.98
C THR A 479 18.08 -24.77 32.14
N THR A 480 17.91 -25.38 33.30
CA THR A 480 17.82 -24.77 34.63
C THR A 480 19.18 -24.17 35.01
N THR A 481 19.23 -22.87 35.31
CA THR A 481 20.12 -22.38 36.39
C THR A 481 19.54 -21.15 37.08
N THR A 482 19.26 -21.32 38.36
CA THR A 482 18.85 -20.34 39.37
C THR A 482 19.86 -19.21 39.57
N GLY A 483 19.38 -17.97 39.62
CA GLY A 483 20.15 -16.80 40.05
C GLY A 483 19.27 -15.59 40.32
N THR A 484 18.96 -15.37 41.60
CA THR A 484 18.17 -14.26 42.16
C THR A 484 18.93 -12.93 42.12
N VAL A 485 18.36 -11.87 41.54
CA VAL A 485 18.58 -10.46 41.96
C VAL A 485 17.36 -9.56 41.69
N SER A 486 17.08 -8.68 42.65
CA SER A 486 15.98 -7.71 42.82
C SER A 486 15.88 -6.61 41.74
N PRO A 487 14.73 -5.92 41.59
CA PRO A 487 14.50 -4.96 40.50
C PRO A 487 15.25 -3.63 40.74
N LYS A 488 15.82 -3.07 39.67
CA LYS A 488 16.22 -1.67 39.60
C LYS A 488 15.28 -0.94 38.64
N THR A 489 14.62 0.09 39.16
CA THR A 489 13.84 1.11 38.45
C THR A 489 14.71 1.93 37.52
N GLY A 490 14.24 2.13 36.28
CA GLY A 490 14.79 3.11 35.35
C GLY A 490 14.85 2.65 33.90
N GLU A 491 13.70 2.37 33.29
CA GLU A 491 13.54 2.44 31.82
C GLU A 491 12.22 3.17 31.53
N GLU A 492 12.28 4.12 30.59
CA GLU A 492 11.11 4.86 30.12
C GLU A 492 10.20 3.92 29.34
N VAL A 493 8.95 3.80 29.78
CA VAL A 493 7.91 3.11 29.04
C VAL A 493 7.42 4.01 27.90
N PRO A 494 7.47 3.58 26.63
CA PRO A 494 6.89 4.34 25.53
C PRO A 494 5.37 4.37 25.69
N TYR A 495 4.81 5.56 25.85
CA TYR A 495 3.37 5.84 25.85
C TYR A 495 2.77 5.58 24.47
N MET A 496 2.45 4.33 24.11
CA MET A 496 1.52 4.04 23.02
C MET A 496 1.07 2.58 22.96
N LEU A 497 0.41 2.11 24.02
CA LEU A 497 -0.33 0.85 23.97
C LEU A 497 -1.62 0.94 24.79
N TRP A 498 -2.61 1.66 24.26
CA TRP A 498 -4.00 1.55 24.70
C TRP A 498 -4.93 1.62 23.48
N PHE A 499 -5.00 0.50 22.77
CA PHE A 499 -6.24 0.13 22.09
C PHE A 499 -6.55 -1.27 22.59
N VAL A 500 -7.55 -1.40 23.48
CA VAL A 500 -8.50 -2.51 23.60
C VAL A 500 -9.39 -2.33 24.85
N LEU A 501 -10.70 -2.34 24.57
CA LEU A 501 -11.88 -2.70 25.37
C LEU A 501 -12.11 -2.10 26.77
N ILE A 502 -13.22 -1.35 26.88
CA ILE A 502 -14.19 -1.58 27.97
C ILE A 502 -15.60 -1.62 27.38
N ALA A 503 -16.20 -2.81 27.44
CA ALA A 503 -17.65 -2.97 27.46
C ALA A 503 -18.02 -3.62 28.80
N SER A 504 -18.75 -2.89 29.65
CA SER A 504 -19.69 -3.47 30.61
C SER A 504 -20.60 -2.38 31.18
N ALA A 505 -21.90 -2.56 30.98
CA ALA A 505 -22.98 -1.76 31.53
C ALA A 505 -23.13 -1.91 33.06
N ALA A 506 -23.58 -0.85 33.75
CA ALA A 506 -24.61 -0.92 34.80
C ALA A 506 -24.95 0.48 35.40
N GLY A 507 -26.16 0.94 35.11
CA GLY A 507 -27.16 1.51 36.05
C GLY A 507 -26.77 2.46 37.20
N PHE A 508 -27.16 3.73 37.02
CA PHE A 508 -28.02 4.56 37.90
C PHE A 508 -27.88 4.53 39.44
N ALA A 509 -27.49 5.68 40.00
CA ALA A 509 -28.11 6.45 41.11
C ALA A 509 -27.04 7.45 41.62
N GLY A 510 -27.25 8.74 41.83
CA GLY A 510 -28.44 9.54 42.08
C GLY A 510 -28.05 10.58 43.14
N VAL A 511 -28.27 11.85 42.79
CA VAL A 511 -28.56 12.98 43.70
C VAL A 511 -27.40 13.70 44.43
N MET A 512 -27.36 15.01 44.17
CA MET A 512 -26.75 16.11 44.91
C MET A 512 -26.73 15.95 46.44
N VAL A 513 -25.71 16.53 47.11
CA VAL A 513 -25.88 17.67 48.03
C VAL A 513 -24.50 18.23 48.41
N SER A 514 -24.45 19.56 48.37
CA SER A 514 -23.40 20.48 48.81
C SER A 514 -22.96 20.28 50.27
N TYR A 515 -21.66 20.43 50.58
CA TYR A 515 -21.24 21.35 51.64
C TYR A 515 -19.75 21.71 51.62
N LYS A 516 -19.51 22.95 52.01
CA LYS A 516 -18.29 23.75 52.09
C LYS A 516 -17.65 23.55 53.48
N ARG A 517 -16.32 23.42 53.59
CA ARG A 517 -15.42 24.16 54.53
C ARG A 517 -14.13 23.40 54.95
N GLY A 518 -13.03 24.17 54.93
CA GLY A 518 -11.93 24.15 55.93
C GLY A 518 -10.81 23.16 55.62
N LYS A 519 -9.53 23.53 55.53
CA LYS A 519 -8.79 24.72 55.96
C LYS A 519 -7.70 25.01 54.92
#